data_AF-A0A9N8D2M7-F1
#
_entry.id   AF-A0A9N8D2M7-F1
#
_cell.length_a   1.000
_cell.length_b   1.000
_cell.length_c   1.000
_cell.angle_alpha   90.00
_cell.angle_beta   90.00
_cell.angle_gamma   90.00
#
_symmetry.space_group_name_H-M   'P 1'
#
loop_
_entity.id
_entity.type
_entity.pdbx_description
1 polymer ?
#
loop_
_entity_poly.entity_id
_entity_poly.type
_entity_poly.pdbx_seq_one_letter_code
_entity_poly.pdbx_strand_id
1 'polypeptide(L)'
;MKPRKRIYYTPEQKAIIWDRYKQGDSLHEIARMFDRYHSSIMPTIYQTGGFRPPVRKRHRLSLSLDEREEISRGLAEKCSIREIAKKISRAPSTVSREIRRHGGLTNYRAAKADKKAWDNALRPKACKLSQNPTLCKIIAEKMHRGWSPEQIAGWLKRNYPDAQEMNVSHETIYKTLFIQTRGALKKELQQYLRSRRTVRKSRTTSLKGKGLGSIPNAVPISERPSTVADRAIPGHWEGELIQGSKNSYIVILVERHSRYVMLAKISDNKTATVIAALIKQAQQLPAELYKTLTWDRGVEMTNHAVFTVATDIQVYFCDPQSPWQRGSNENTNRLLRQYFPKGTDLSVHSQQRLDSIARQLNERPRKTLGYESQAERFNQCVASTD
;
A
#
# COMPACT_ATOMS: atom_id res chain seq x y z
N MET A 1 4.98 11.46 41.77
CA MET A 1 4.64 11.89 40.39
C MET A 1 3.39 12.76 40.42
N LYS A 2 3.45 14.03 39.99
CA LYS A 2 2.25 14.88 39.90
C LYS A 2 1.29 14.31 38.82
N PRO A 3 -0.02 14.15 39.11
CA PRO A 3 -0.97 13.67 38.11
C PRO A 3 -1.10 14.69 36.98
N ARG A 4 -0.71 14.29 35.76
CA ARG A 4 -0.85 15.14 34.58
C ARG A 4 -2.33 15.16 34.15
N LYS A 5 -2.93 16.35 34.14
CA LYS A 5 -4.33 16.54 33.71
C LYS A 5 -4.52 16.14 32.23
N ARG A 6 -5.69 15.54 31.93
CA ARG A 6 -6.10 15.18 30.57
C ARG A 6 -6.13 16.44 29.69
N ILE A 7 -5.40 16.42 28.57
CA ILE A 7 -5.43 17.51 27.58
C ILE A 7 -6.49 17.21 26.53
N TYR A 8 -7.26 18.24 26.17
CA TYR A 8 -8.04 18.28 24.95
C TYR A 8 -7.31 19.19 23.96
N TYR A 9 -6.77 18.60 22.88
CA TYR A 9 -6.08 19.39 21.86
C TYR A 9 -7.05 20.28 21.09
N THR A 10 -6.67 21.56 20.93
CA THR A 10 -7.42 22.52 20.10
C THR A 10 -7.37 22.10 18.62
N PRO A 11 -8.24 22.65 17.76
CA PRO A 11 -8.18 22.40 16.31
C PRO A 11 -6.81 22.73 15.70
N GLU A 12 -6.17 23.80 16.15
CA GLU A 12 -4.86 24.27 15.69
C GLU A 12 -3.76 23.30 16.12
N GLN A 13 -3.78 22.85 17.37
CA GLN A 13 -2.84 21.84 17.87
C GLN A 13 -3.00 20.51 17.14
N LYS A 14 -4.24 20.08 16.87
CA LYS A 14 -4.52 18.90 16.04
C LYS A 14 -3.99 19.07 14.62
N ALA A 15 -4.11 20.26 14.03
CA ALA A 15 -3.55 20.54 12.72
C ALA A 15 -2.01 20.36 12.72
N ILE A 16 -1.32 20.93 13.71
CA ILE A 16 0.14 20.78 13.88
C ILE A 16 0.54 19.31 14.02
N ILE A 17 -0.18 18.54 14.86
CA ILE A 17 0.06 17.09 15.01
C ILE A 17 -0.03 16.38 13.65
N TRP A 18 -1.04 16.69 12.85
CA TRP A 18 -1.22 16.11 11.52
C TRP A 18 -0.17 16.55 10.50
N ASP A 19 0.24 17.81 10.54
CA ASP A 19 1.27 18.35 9.65
C ASP A 19 2.63 17.69 9.92
N ARG A 20 3.02 17.58 11.19
CA ARG A 20 4.24 16.88 11.61
C ARG A 20 4.21 15.40 11.30
N TYR A 21 3.07 14.74 11.57
CA TYR A 21 2.88 13.34 11.21
C TYR A 21 3.01 13.11 9.70
N LYS A 22 2.49 14.04 8.89
CA LYS A 22 2.63 14.01 7.43
C LYS A 22 4.07 14.27 6.99
N GLN A 23 4.84 15.10 7.71
CA GLN A 23 6.26 15.34 7.45
C GLN A 23 7.13 14.13 7.76
N GLY A 24 6.66 13.21 8.61
CA GLY A 24 7.31 11.94 8.88
C GLY A 24 7.79 11.79 10.31
N ASP A 25 7.59 12.81 11.13
CA ASP A 25 7.97 12.83 12.54
C ASP A 25 7.32 11.68 13.30
N SER A 26 8.08 11.08 14.22
CA SER A 26 7.58 10.03 15.09
C SER A 26 6.57 10.59 16.09
N LEU A 27 5.64 9.75 16.55
CA LEU A 27 4.69 10.16 17.58
C LEU A 27 5.37 10.62 18.88
N HIS A 28 6.59 10.15 19.15
CA HIS A 28 7.40 10.58 20.28
C HIS A 28 7.97 11.98 20.10
N GLU A 29 8.42 12.34 18.90
CA GLU A 29 8.90 13.69 18.58
C GLU A 29 7.74 14.68 18.62
N ILE A 30 6.60 14.33 18.01
CA ILE A 30 5.40 15.17 17.99
C ILE A 30 4.87 15.40 19.42
N ALA A 31 4.76 14.35 20.24
CA ALA A 31 4.23 14.48 21.58
C ALA A 31 5.14 15.30 22.50
N ARG A 32 6.46 15.23 22.31
CA ARG A 32 7.45 16.06 23.04
C ARG A 32 7.23 17.55 22.80
N MET A 33 6.78 17.96 21.60
CA MET A 33 6.42 19.37 21.32
C MET A 33 5.31 19.91 22.23
N PHE A 34 4.51 19.03 22.84
CA PHE A 34 3.41 19.39 23.74
C PHE A 34 3.71 19.03 25.20
N ASP A 35 4.96 18.68 25.55
CA ASP A 35 5.34 18.09 26.85
C ASP A 35 4.45 16.90 27.25
N ARG A 36 4.25 15.99 26.28
CA ARG A 36 3.45 14.79 26.47
C ARG A 36 4.14 13.54 25.91
N TYR A 37 3.61 12.40 26.35
CA TYR A 37 4.00 11.10 25.83
C TYR A 37 3.19 10.72 24.59
N HIS A 38 3.71 9.85 23.73
CA HIS A 38 3.10 9.53 22.43
C HIS A 38 1.65 9.00 22.53
N SER A 39 1.30 8.37 23.65
CA SER A 39 -0.06 7.86 23.93
C SER A 39 -1.12 8.97 23.94
N SER A 40 -0.74 10.21 24.27
CA SER A 40 -1.66 11.36 24.31
C SER A 40 -2.14 11.80 22.93
N ILE A 41 -1.27 11.73 21.92
CA ILE A 41 -1.59 12.13 20.54
C ILE A 41 -2.11 10.96 19.70
N MET A 42 -1.89 9.72 20.14
CA MET A 42 -2.32 8.52 19.41
C MET A 42 -3.80 8.55 19.02
N PRO A 43 -4.76 8.90 19.90
CA PRO A 43 -6.17 8.97 19.53
C PRO A 43 -6.44 9.88 18.32
N THR A 44 -5.74 11.02 18.22
CA THR A 44 -5.89 11.98 17.12
C THR A 44 -5.57 11.37 15.75
N ILE A 45 -4.58 10.48 15.68
CA ILE A 45 -4.13 9.82 14.45
C ILE A 45 -4.87 8.49 14.22
N TYR A 46 -5.03 7.69 15.28
CA TYR A 46 -5.45 6.29 15.18
C TYR A 46 -6.96 6.15 15.00
N GLN A 47 -7.75 7.10 15.53
CA GLN A 47 -9.21 7.13 15.35
C GLN A 47 -9.62 7.13 13.87
N THR A 48 -8.77 7.67 13.00
CA THR A 48 -9.01 7.79 11.55
C THR A 48 -8.10 6.88 10.75
N GLY A 49 -7.45 5.91 11.39
CA GLY A 49 -6.56 4.96 10.72
C GLY A 49 -5.33 5.61 10.07
N GLY A 50 -4.94 6.82 10.49
CA GLY A 50 -3.83 7.58 9.91
C GLY A 50 -4.23 8.46 8.72
N PHE A 51 -5.53 8.62 8.45
CA PHE A 51 -6.04 9.53 7.43
C PHE A 51 -6.45 10.87 8.03
N ARG A 52 -5.71 11.94 7.69
CA ARG A 52 -6.07 13.30 8.13
C ARG A 52 -7.51 13.64 7.70
N PRO A 53 -8.41 13.98 8.63
CA PRO A 53 -9.73 14.47 8.28
C PRO A 53 -9.63 15.73 7.41
N PRO A 54 -10.51 15.89 6.40
CA PRO A 54 -10.60 17.15 5.68
C PRO A 54 -10.99 18.27 6.65
N VAL A 55 -10.39 19.45 6.47
CA VAL A 55 -10.79 20.64 7.21
C VAL A 55 -12.23 20.98 6.81
N ARG A 56 -13.12 21.06 7.80
CA ARG A 56 -14.52 21.40 7.57
C ARG A 56 -14.60 22.88 7.18
N LYS A 57 -15.16 23.16 6.01
CA LYS A 57 -15.41 24.51 5.52
C LYS A 57 -16.90 24.67 5.24
N ARG A 58 -17.46 25.82 5.60
CA ARG A 58 -18.82 26.19 5.21
C ARG A 58 -18.82 26.71 3.79
N HIS A 59 -19.93 26.51 3.10
CA HIS A 59 -20.15 27.20 1.83
C HIS A 59 -20.36 28.70 2.12
N ARG A 60 -19.87 29.59 1.25
CA ARG A 60 -19.98 31.05 1.41
C ARG A 60 -21.41 31.58 1.59
N LEU A 61 -22.40 30.82 1.10
CA LEU A 61 -23.82 31.15 1.19
C LEU A 61 -24.51 30.57 2.43
N SER A 62 -23.80 29.78 3.25
CA SER A 62 -24.37 29.29 4.51
C SER A 62 -24.41 30.41 5.54
N LEU A 63 -25.47 30.44 6.35
CA LEU A 63 -25.56 31.39 7.45
C LEU A 63 -24.37 31.22 8.41
N SER A 64 -23.80 32.32 8.89
CA SER A 64 -22.81 32.35 9.98
C SER A 64 -23.47 32.07 11.33
N LEU A 65 -22.66 31.98 12.39
CA LEU A 65 -23.20 31.92 13.75
C LEU A 65 -23.89 33.25 14.10
N ASP A 66 -23.23 34.37 13.82
CA ASP A 66 -23.74 35.72 14.09
C ASP A 66 -25.08 35.98 13.39
N GLU A 67 -25.21 35.57 12.12
CA GLU A 67 -26.47 35.66 11.39
C GLU A 67 -27.56 34.79 12.04
N ARG A 68 -27.22 33.62 12.58
CA ARG A 68 -28.17 32.78 13.33
C ARG A 68 -28.55 33.38 14.67
N GLU A 69 -27.65 34.09 15.33
CA GLU A 69 -27.91 34.82 16.57
C GLU A 69 -28.86 36.00 16.33
N GLU A 70 -28.66 36.76 15.24
CA GLU A 70 -29.60 37.81 14.82
C GLU A 70 -30.99 37.23 14.55
N ILE A 71 -31.10 36.07 13.90
CA ILE A 71 -32.38 35.37 13.73
C ILE A 71 -32.98 35.01 15.09
N SER A 72 -32.18 34.49 16.02
CA SER A 72 -32.66 34.09 17.35
C SER A 72 -33.14 35.28 18.18
N ARG A 73 -32.46 36.43 18.11
CA ARG A 73 -32.84 37.67 18.80
C ARG A 73 -34.09 38.29 18.17
N GLY A 74 -34.12 38.41 16.85
CA GLY A 74 -35.30 38.94 16.15
C GLY A 74 -36.57 38.13 16.41
N LEU A 75 -36.46 36.79 16.57
CA LEU A 75 -37.61 35.97 16.97
C LEU A 75 -38.06 36.22 18.42
N ALA A 76 -37.13 36.45 19.35
CA ALA A 76 -37.47 36.81 20.73
C ALA A 76 -38.14 38.19 20.83
N GLU A 77 -37.72 39.12 19.97
CA GLU A 77 -38.32 40.46 19.80
C GLU A 77 -39.61 40.44 18.97
N LYS A 78 -40.07 39.26 18.50
CA LYS A 78 -41.26 39.08 17.65
C LYS A 78 -41.21 39.83 16.30
N CYS A 79 -40.01 40.12 15.79
CA CYS A 79 -39.83 40.68 14.45
C CYS A 79 -40.33 39.73 13.35
N SER A 80 -40.78 40.29 12.23
CA SER A 80 -41.16 39.51 11.07
C SER A 80 -39.94 38.89 10.38
N ILE A 81 -40.13 37.77 9.67
CA ILE A 81 -39.07 37.10 8.90
C ILE A 81 -38.43 38.05 7.87
N ARG A 82 -39.21 38.98 7.30
CA ARG A 82 -38.71 39.95 6.30
C ARG A 82 -37.79 40.99 6.93
N GLU A 83 -38.11 41.48 8.12
CA GLU A 83 -37.26 42.43 8.86
C GLU A 83 -35.94 41.78 9.28
N ILE A 84 -36.02 40.57 9.84
CA ILE A 84 -34.83 39.80 10.22
C ILE A 84 -33.94 39.59 8.99
N ALA A 85 -34.52 39.18 7.86
CA ALA A 85 -33.81 38.95 6.62
C ALA A 85 -33.13 40.22 6.06
N LYS A 86 -33.82 41.37 6.13
CA LYS A 86 -33.26 42.68 5.76
C LYS A 86 -32.05 43.03 6.65
N LYS A 87 -32.16 42.83 7.96
CA LYS A 87 -31.09 43.14 8.94
C LYS A 87 -29.81 42.36 8.67
N ILE A 88 -29.92 41.07 8.34
CA ILE A 88 -28.77 40.22 8.03
C ILE A 88 -28.39 40.21 6.54
N SER A 89 -29.02 41.04 5.71
CA SER A 89 -28.80 41.10 4.25
C SER A 89 -28.95 39.74 3.55
N ARG A 90 -30.00 38.98 3.89
CA ARG A 90 -30.35 37.68 3.27
C ARG A 90 -31.76 37.68 2.69
N ALA A 91 -32.02 36.72 1.81
CA ALA A 91 -33.37 36.48 1.31
C ALA A 91 -34.31 36.00 2.44
N PRO A 92 -35.56 36.49 2.52
CA PRO A 92 -36.55 36.03 3.50
C PRO A 92 -36.79 34.51 3.46
N SER A 93 -36.70 33.90 2.28
CA SER A 93 -36.79 32.44 2.13
C SER A 93 -35.68 31.68 2.86
N THR A 94 -34.48 32.26 2.97
CA THR A 94 -33.35 31.64 3.68
C THR A 94 -33.63 31.59 5.18
N VAL A 95 -34.08 32.71 5.75
CA VAL A 95 -34.46 32.81 7.17
C VAL A 95 -35.63 31.87 7.48
N SER A 96 -36.67 31.88 6.64
CA SER A 96 -37.84 30.99 6.81
C SER A 96 -37.45 29.51 6.81
N ARG A 97 -36.62 29.07 5.84
CA ARG A 97 -36.15 27.68 5.76
C ARG A 97 -35.27 27.30 6.95
N GLU A 98 -34.41 28.21 7.41
CA GLU A 98 -33.54 27.97 8.56
C GLU A 98 -34.37 27.77 9.84
N ILE A 99 -35.29 28.68 10.12
CA ILE A 99 -36.19 28.58 11.29
C ILE A 99 -36.96 27.26 11.25
N ARG A 100 -37.58 26.93 10.12
CA ARG A 100 -38.36 25.71 9.95
C ARG A 100 -37.53 24.44 10.19
N ARG A 101 -36.31 24.40 9.68
CA ARG A 101 -35.39 23.25 9.83
C ARG A 101 -34.94 23.03 11.28
N HIS A 102 -34.92 24.09 12.08
CA HIS A 102 -34.31 24.10 13.41
C HIS A 102 -35.30 24.31 14.56
N GLY A 103 -36.55 23.90 14.37
CA GLY A 103 -37.55 23.83 15.46
C GLY A 103 -38.71 24.82 15.35
N GLY A 104 -38.77 25.63 14.28
CA GLY A 104 -39.83 26.62 14.09
C GLY A 104 -39.64 27.85 14.97
N LEU A 105 -40.62 28.76 14.95
CA LEU A 105 -40.54 30.07 15.59
C LEU A 105 -40.32 30.00 17.11
N THR A 106 -40.87 28.98 17.77
CA THR A 106 -40.87 28.83 19.23
C THR A 106 -39.60 28.18 19.77
N ASN A 107 -39.05 27.18 19.06
CA ASN A 107 -37.94 26.37 19.56
C ASN A 107 -36.58 26.71 18.91
N TYR A 108 -36.54 27.68 18.00
CA TYR A 108 -35.30 28.07 17.33
C TYR A 108 -34.26 28.61 18.33
N ARG A 109 -33.05 28.06 18.25
CA ARG A 109 -31.88 28.50 19.04
C ARG A 109 -30.65 28.52 18.16
N ALA A 110 -29.96 29.67 18.09
CA ALA A 110 -28.81 29.90 17.22
C ALA A 110 -27.72 28.81 17.37
N ALA A 111 -27.25 28.56 18.60
CA ALA A 111 -26.18 27.59 18.85
C ALA A 111 -26.56 26.14 18.46
N LYS A 112 -27.81 25.73 18.70
CA LYS A 112 -28.30 24.39 18.30
C LYS A 112 -28.43 24.28 16.78
N ALA A 113 -28.94 25.32 16.13
CA ALA A 113 -29.05 25.40 14.68
C ALA A 113 -27.66 25.34 14.03
N ASP A 114 -26.70 26.09 14.56
CA ASP A 114 -25.32 26.15 14.07
C ASP A 114 -24.60 24.80 14.19
N LYS A 115 -24.71 24.15 15.35
CA LYS A 115 -24.17 22.79 15.56
C LYS A 115 -24.78 21.78 14.59
N LYS A 116 -26.12 21.77 14.45
CA LYS A 116 -26.82 20.85 13.54
C LYS A 116 -26.48 21.14 12.06
N ALA A 117 -26.28 22.40 11.69
CA ALA A 117 -25.83 22.78 10.35
C ALA A 117 -24.43 22.22 10.06
N TRP A 118 -23.51 22.33 11.01
CA TRP A 118 -22.21 21.69 10.94
C TRP A 118 -22.35 20.18 10.78
N ASP A 119 -23.09 19.51 11.66
CA ASP A 119 -23.25 18.04 11.66
C ASP A 119 -23.83 17.55 10.32
N ASN A 120 -24.85 18.23 9.79
CA ASN A 120 -25.44 17.91 8.49
C ASN A 120 -24.49 18.17 7.30
N ALA A 121 -23.56 19.13 7.44
CA ALA A 121 -22.57 19.39 6.40
C ALA A 121 -21.59 18.22 6.19
N LEU A 122 -21.51 17.27 7.12
CA LEU A 122 -20.72 16.04 6.95
C LEU A 122 -21.22 15.20 5.77
N ARG A 123 -22.52 15.27 5.43
CA ARG A 123 -23.17 14.54 4.33
C ARG A 123 -22.60 13.12 4.16
N PRO A 124 -22.67 12.28 5.20
CA PRO A 124 -22.02 10.97 5.17
C PRO A 124 -22.59 10.14 4.03
N LYS A 125 -21.73 9.75 3.09
CA LYS A 125 -22.08 8.78 2.05
C LYS A 125 -21.73 7.38 2.53
N ALA A 126 -22.64 6.44 2.34
CA ALA A 126 -22.35 5.03 2.59
C ALA A 126 -21.13 4.61 1.77
N CYS A 127 -20.23 3.86 2.39
CA CYS A 127 -19.06 3.34 1.71
C CYS A 127 -19.51 2.27 0.71
N LYS A 128 -19.01 2.32 -0.53
CA LYS A 128 -19.32 1.34 -1.58
C LYS A 128 -19.13 -0.11 -1.12
N LEU A 129 -18.07 -0.38 -0.36
CA LEU A 129 -17.80 -1.72 0.19
C LEU A 129 -18.84 -2.14 1.23
N SER A 130 -19.40 -1.21 2.00
CA SER A 130 -20.48 -1.53 2.94
C SER A 130 -21.78 -1.90 2.23
N GLN A 131 -21.94 -1.50 0.97
CA GLN A 131 -23.15 -1.76 0.16
C GLN A 131 -22.99 -2.96 -0.79
N ASN A 132 -21.79 -3.52 -0.92
CA ASN A 132 -21.52 -4.64 -1.85
C ASN A 132 -20.77 -5.79 -1.13
N PRO A 133 -21.51 -6.72 -0.50
CA PRO A 133 -20.94 -7.87 0.20
C PRO A 133 -20.13 -8.80 -0.72
N THR A 134 -20.56 -8.98 -1.97
CA THR A 134 -19.87 -9.81 -2.97
C THR A 134 -18.47 -9.27 -3.26
N LEU A 135 -18.35 -7.96 -3.47
CA LEU A 135 -17.07 -7.30 -3.66
C LEU A 135 -16.17 -7.45 -2.43
N CYS A 136 -16.72 -7.33 -1.22
CA CYS A 136 -15.98 -7.56 0.02
C CYS A 136 -15.45 -8.99 0.15
N LYS A 137 -16.26 -9.98 -0.23
CA LYS A 137 -15.85 -11.40 -0.24
C LYS A 137 -14.67 -11.63 -1.19
N ILE A 138 -14.76 -11.12 -2.43
CA ILE A 138 -13.67 -11.22 -3.41
C ILE A 138 -12.40 -10.54 -2.89
N ILE A 139 -12.51 -9.33 -2.33
CA ILE A 139 -11.36 -8.62 -1.77
C ILE A 139 -10.72 -9.45 -0.65
N ALA A 140 -11.52 -10.01 0.27
CA ALA A 140 -11.04 -10.84 1.36
C ALA A 140 -10.31 -12.09 0.84
N GLU A 141 -10.90 -12.82 -0.11
CA GLU A 141 -10.30 -14.01 -0.73
C GLU A 141 -8.95 -13.70 -1.39
N LYS A 142 -8.87 -12.61 -2.17
CA LYS A 142 -7.59 -12.19 -2.78
C LYS A 142 -6.56 -11.75 -1.73
N MET A 143 -6.99 -11.09 -0.65
CA MET A 143 -6.11 -10.74 0.47
C MET A 143 -5.58 -11.98 1.20
N HIS A 144 -6.41 -13.00 1.43
CA HIS A 144 -5.95 -14.28 1.99
C HIS A 144 -4.88 -14.94 1.12
N ARG A 145 -4.94 -14.75 -0.21
CA ARG A 145 -3.90 -15.16 -1.17
C ARG A 145 -2.67 -14.23 -1.19
N GLY A 146 -2.61 -13.23 -0.32
CA GLY A 146 -1.49 -12.29 -0.18
C GLY A 146 -1.42 -11.18 -1.24
N TRP A 147 -2.54 -10.90 -1.92
CA TRP A 147 -2.60 -9.81 -2.89
C TRP A 147 -2.67 -8.45 -2.17
N SER A 148 -1.95 -7.45 -2.69
CA SER A 148 -2.06 -6.09 -2.15
C SER A 148 -3.36 -5.42 -2.60
N PRO A 149 -3.88 -4.42 -1.85
CA PRO A 149 -5.02 -3.63 -2.30
C PRO A 149 -4.87 -3.01 -3.69
N GLU A 150 -3.66 -2.62 -4.09
CA GLU A 150 -3.37 -2.10 -5.44
C GLU A 150 -3.48 -3.19 -6.52
N GLN A 151 -3.01 -4.40 -6.22
CA GLN A 151 -3.15 -5.56 -7.10
C GLN A 151 -4.61 -5.94 -7.30
N ILE A 152 -5.38 -5.97 -6.21
CA ILE A 152 -6.81 -6.29 -6.24
C ILE A 152 -7.58 -5.25 -7.06
N ALA A 153 -7.36 -3.96 -6.81
CA ALA A 153 -8.05 -2.89 -7.53
C ALA A 153 -7.79 -2.93 -9.05
N GLY A 154 -6.54 -3.16 -9.47
CA GLY A 154 -6.20 -3.26 -10.89
C GLY A 154 -6.75 -4.53 -11.54
N TRP A 155 -6.71 -5.66 -10.83
CA TRP A 155 -7.32 -6.91 -11.31
C TRP A 155 -8.84 -6.80 -11.45
N LEU A 156 -9.52 -6.18 -10.50
CA LEU A 156 -10.97 -5.93 -10.59
C LEU A 156 -11.31 -5.10 -11.84
N LYS A 157 -10.56 -4.02 -12.09
CA LYS A 157 -10.77 -3.18 -13.28
C LYS A 157 -10.58 -3.95 -14.59
N ARG A 158 -9.64 -4.90 -14.62
CA ARG A 158 -9.37 -5.72 -15.80
C ARG A 158 -10.43 -6.81 -16.02
N ASN A 159 -10.88 -7.47 -14.95
CA ASN A 159 -11.81 -8.61 -15.04
C ASN A 159 -13.27 -8.18 -15.09
N TYR A 160 -13.57 -6.94 -14.68
CA TYR A 160 -14.91 -6.37 -14.65
C TYR A 160 -14.91 -4.96 -15.28
N PRO A 161 -14.57 -4.83 -16.58
CA PRO A 161 -14.49 -3.52 -17.23
C PRO A 161 -15.85 -2.81 -17.24
N ASP A 162 -16.93 -3.54 -17.51
CA ASP A 162 -18.28 -2.99 -17.68
C ASP A 162 -19.10 -2.96 -16.38
N ALA A 163 -18.66 -3.70 -15.34
CA ALA A 163 -19.36 -3.79 -14.07
C ALA A 163 -18.81 -2.74 -13.07
N GLN A 164 -19.31 -1.50 -13.18
CA GLN A 164 -18.82 -0.37 -12.37
C GLN A 164 -18.88 -0.66 -10.87
N GLU A 165 -19.87 -1.41 -10.39
CA GLU A 165 -20.07 -1.86 -9.01
C GLU A 165 -18.92 -2.72 -8.47
N MET A 166 -18.18 -3.42 -9.34
CA MET A 166 -17.02 -4.24 -8.98
C MET A 166 -15.72 -3.42 -8.92
N ASN A 167 -15.73 -2.21 -9.48
CA ASN A 167 -14.55 -1.34 -9.51
C ASN A 167 -14.39 -0.54 -8.22
N VAL A 168 -13.24 -0.70 -7.55
CA VAL A 168 -12.92 0.05 -6.33
C VAL A 168 -11.46 0.50 -6.34
N SER A 169 -11.21 1.73 -5.91
CA SER A 169 -9.85 2.22 -5.73
C SER A 169 -9.15 1.50 -4.57
N HIS A 170 -7.87 1.21 -4.72
CA HIS A 170 -7.04 0.65 -3.66
C HIS A 170 -7.02 1.53 -2.40
N GLU A 171 -7.17 2.85 -2.55
CA GLU A 171 -7.33 3.78 -1.43
C GLU A 171 -8.61 3.54 -0.63
N THR A 172 -9.70 3.16 -1.30
CA THR A 172 -10.94 2.80 -0.61
C THR A 172 -10.77 1.50 0.18
N ILE A 173 -10.06 0.51 -0.38
CA ILE A 173 -9.72 -0.72 0.34
C ILE A 173 -8.85 -0.40 1.57
N TYR A 174 -7.78 0.40 1.42
CA TYR A 174 -6.95 0.83 2.56
C TYR A 174 -7.74 1.60 3.62
N LYS A 175 -8.56 2.57 3.22
CA LYS A 175 -9.41 3.32 4.16
C LYS A 175 -10.35 2.40 4.92
N THR A 176 -10.97 1.43 4.25
CA THR A 176 -11.87 0.47 4.90
C THR A 176 -11.14 -0.48 5.84
N LEU A 177 -9.91 -0.88 5.53
CA LEU A 177 -9.09 -1.67 6.44
C LEU A 177 -8.68 -0.86 7.68
N PHE A 178 -8.20 0.38 7.51
CA PHE A 178 -7.65 1.18 8.62
C PHE A 178 -8.70 1.93 9.45
N ILE A 179 -9.84 2.30 8.87
CA ILE A 179 -10.92 3.02 9.55
C ILE A 179 -11.96 2.00 10.02
N GLN A 180 -11.83 1.55 11.26
CA GLN A 180 -12.68 0.49 11.83
C GLN A 180 -14.18 0.82 11.79
N THR A 181 -14.56 2.09 11.90
CA THR A 181 -15.96 2.53 11.85
C THR A 181 -16.64 2.29 10.50
N ARG A 182 -15.90 1.94 9.45
CA ARG A 182 -16.50 1.57 8.14
C ARG A 182 -17.10 0.17 8.13
N GLY A 183 -16.65 -0.73 8.99
CA GLY A 183 -17.25 -2.07 9.21
C GLY A 183 -17.31 -3.04 8.02
N ALA A 184 -16.88 -2.65 6.80
CA ALA A 184 -17.10 -3.46 5.60
C ALA A 184 -16.07 -4.58 5.37
N LEU A 185 -14.89 -4.50 6.00
CA LEU A 185 -13.86 -5.55 5.94
C LEU A 185 -13.44 -5.92 7.36
N LYS A 186 -13.22 -7.22 7.59
CA LYS A 186 -12.73 -7.71 8.89
C LYS A 186 -11.35 -7.14 9.20
N LYS A 187 -11.13 -6.71 10.45
CA LYS A 187 -9.85 -6.13 10.91
C LYS A 187 -8.67 -7.07 10.73
N GLU A 188 -8.89 -8.38 10.88
CA GLU A 188 -7.89 -9.44 10.68
C GLU A 188 -7.24 -9.39 9.31
N LEU A 189 -7.93 -8.89 8.28
CA LEU A 189 -7.36 -8.79 6.94
C LEU A 189 -6.12 -7.88 6.88
N GLN A 190 -5.93 -6.99 7.86
CA GLN A 190 -4.70 -6.18 7.98
C GLN A 190 -3.43 -7.04 8.11
N GLN A 191 -3.52 -8.27 8.63
CA GLN A 191 -2.36 -9.17 8.77
C GLN A 191 -1.77 -9.62 7.43
N TYR A 192 -2.59 -9.60 6.37
CA TYR A 192 -2.17 -9.93 5.00
C TYR A 192 -1.55 -8.74 4.26
N LEU A 193 -1.56 -7.53 4.87
CA LEU A 193 -0.79 -6.42 4.33
C LEU A 193 0.70 -6.69 4.54
N ARG A 194 1.51 -6.42 3.50
CA ARG A 194 2.96 -6.68 3.50
C ARG A 194 3.70 -6.02 4.68
N SER A 195 3.23 -4.85 5.11
CA SER A 195 3.83 -4.13 6.24
C SER A 195 3.22 -4.52 7.59
N ARG A 196 2.13 -5.31 7.62
CA ARG A 196 1.32 -5.70 8.79
C ARG A 196 0.97 -4.54 9.73
N ARG A 197 0.84 -3.34 9.16
CA ARG A 197 0.60 -2.11 9.92
C ARG A 197 -0.86 -2.04 10.29
N THR A 198 -1.16 -1.53 11.48
CA THR A 198 -2.52 -1.27 11.96
C THR A 198 -3.02 0.12 11.59
N VAL A 199 -2.11 1.03 11.24
CA VAL A 199 -2.38 2.44 10.91
C VAL A 199 -1.52 2.85 9.72
N ARG A 200 -2.07 3.69 8.85
CA ARG A 200 -1.32 4.27 7.72
C ARG A 200 -0.28 5.25 8.23
N LYS A 201 0.98 5.04 7.87
CA LYS A 201 2.07 6.01 8.11
C LYS A 201 2.24 6.96 6.92
N SER A 202 2.82 8.14 7.15
CA SER A 202 3.20 9.02 6.05
C SER A 202 4.22 8.34 5.13
N ARG A 203 4.20 8.71 3.84
CA ARG A 203 5.19 8.26 2.86
C ARG A 203 6.60 8.75 3.20
N THR A 204 6.71 9.89 3.87
CA THR A 204 7.96 10.49 4.34
C THR A 204 8.41 9.93 5.69
N THR A 205 7.60 9.08 6.35
CA THR A 205 8.01 8.31 7.53
C THR A 205 8.93 7.17 7.11
N SER A 206 10.07 7.53 6.54
CA SER A 206 11.17 6.65 6.25
C SER A 206 12.33 7.10 7.13
N LEU A 207 12.95 6.16 7.85
CA LEU A 207 14.25 6.43 8.48
C LEU A 207 15.36 6.64 7.43
N LYS A 208 15.08 6.33 6.14
CA LYS A 208 15.95 6.72 5.02
C LYS A 208 15.81 8.24 4.82
N GLY A 209 16.79 8.97 5.33
CA GLY A 209 16.79 10.44 5.39
C GLY A 209 17.60 11.00 6.56
N LYS A 210 17.95 10.19 7.57
CA LYS A 210 18.91 10.57 8.64
C LYS A 210 20.38 10.25 8.28
N GLY A 211 20.75 10.52 7.02
CA GLY A 211 22.13 10.41 6.53
C GLY A 211 22.57 8.98 6.19
N LEU A 212 22.56 8.64 4.90
CA LEU A 212 23.52 7.73 4.27
C LEU A 212 23.80 8.31 2.88
N GLY A 213 25.08 8.52 2.59
CA GLY A 213 25.58 9.38 1.52
C GLY A 213 25.19 9.00 0.09
N SER A 214 25.43 9.96 -0.81
CA SER A 214 25.51 9.79 -2.25
C SER A 214 26.97 9.57 -2.63
N ILE A 215 27.28 8.65 -3.54
CA ILE A 215 28.62 8.49 -4.12
C ILE A 215 28.61 9.03 -5.55
N PRO A 216 29.49 10.00 -5.90
CA PRO A 216 29.79 10.40 -7.28
C PRO A 216 30.78 9.43 -7.97
N ASN A 217 30.77 9.40 -9.30
CA ASN A 217 31.62 8.58 -10.21
C ASN A 217 31.28 7.08 -10.29
N ALA A 218 30.17 6.75 -10.94
CA ALA A 218 29.87 5.38 -11.38
C ALA A 218 30.17 5.20 -12.88
N VAL A 219 30.94 4.16 -13.23
CA VAL A 219 31.23 3.70 -14.59
C VAL A 219 30.35 2.46 -14.88
N PRO A 220 29.80 2.30 -16.10
CA PRO A 220 28.43 1.81 -16.30
C PRO A 220 28.31 0.37 -16.79
N ILE A 221 27.08 -0.15 -16.71
CA ILE A 221 26.55 -1.39 -17.31
C ILE A 221 26.56 -1.41 -18.86
N SER A 222 27.36 -0.54 -19.49
CA SER A 222 27.32 -0.14 -20.90
C SER A 222 27.76 -1.21 -21.91
N GLU A 223 28.25 -2.36 -21.46
CA GLU A 223 28.63 -3.48 -22.35
C GLU A 223 27.52 -4.52 -22.54
N ARG A 224 26.36 -4.34 -21.89
CA ARG A 224 25.21 -5.23 -22.06
C ARG A 224 24.43 -4.83 -23.33
N PRO A 225 23.99 -5.79 -24.16
CA PRO A 225 23.10 -5.46 -25.28
C PRO A 225 21.84 -4.73 -24.77
N SER A 226 21.47 -3.63 -25.45
CA SER A 226 20.34 -2.75 -25.09
C SER A 226 19.02 -3.51 -24.91
N THR A 227 18.83 -4.57 -25.69
CA THR A 227 17.67 -5.49 -25.66
C THR A 227 17.41 -6.11 -24.28
N VAL A 228 18.44 -6.28 -23.44
CA VAL A 228 18.32 -6.91 -22.10
C VAL A 228 18.02 -5.88 -20.99
N ALA A 229 18.32 -4.60 -21.21
CA ALA A 229 17.97 -3.51 -20.30
C ALA A 229 16.47 -3.18 -20.36
N ASP A 230 15.89 -3.23 -21.57
CA ASP A 230 14.49 -2.91 -21.82
C ASP A 230 13.52 -3.99 -21.35
N ARG A 231 14.04 -5.18 -21.02
CA ARG A 231 13.26 -6.33 -20.55
C ARG A 231 12.14 -6.72 -21.52
N ALA A 232 12.35 -6.43 -22.80
CA ALA A 232 11.37 -6.61 -23.87
C ALA A 232 11.30 -8.06 -24.37
N ILE A 233 12.38 -8.83 -24.17
CA ILE A 233 12.53 -10.21 -24.67
C ILE A 233 12.49 -11.19 -23.50
N PRO A 234 11.72 -12.29 -23.59
CA PRO A 234 11.71 -13.33 -22.58
C PRO A 234 13.00 -14.15 -22.58
N GLY A 235 13.28 -14.78 -21.43
CA GLY A 235 14.34 -15.76 -21.26
C GLY A 235 15.63 -15.24 -20.64
N HIS A 236 15.62 -14.00 -20.14
CA HIS A 236 16.72 -13.48 -19.33
C HIS A 236 16.36 -13.60 -17.85
N TRP A 237 17.12 -14.39 -17.09
CA TRP A 237 16.83 -14.70 -15.70
C TRP A 237 17.76 -13.96 -14.74
N GLU A 238 17.24 -13.50 -13.62
CA GLU A 238 18.00 -13.03 -12.46
C GLU A 238 17.92 -14.10 -11.36
N GLY A 239 19.05 -14.52 -10.80
CA GLY A 239 19.08 -15.56 -9.78
C GLY A 239 19.66 -15.11 -8.44
N GLU A 240 19.12 -15.51 -7.29
CA GLU A 240 19.67 -15.19 -5.97
C GLU A 240 19.68 -16.40 -5.06
N LEU A 241 20.62 -16.42 -4.11
CA LEU A 241 20.58 -17.30 -2.97
C LEU A 241 20.02 -16.57 -1.74
N ILE A 242 18.89 -17.04 -1.20
CA ILE A 242 18.46 -16.63 0.15
C ILE A 242 18.98 -17.64 1.16
N GLN A 243 19.71 -17.12 2.14
CA GLN A 243 20.09 -17.84 3.35
C GLN A 243 19.09 -17.59 4.50
N GLY A 244 18.74 -18.66 5.20
CA GLY A 244 18.01 -18.68 6.46
C GLY A 244 18.90 -19.05 7.65
N SER A 245 18.30 -19.30 8.82
CA SER A 245 19.05 -19.86 9.95
C SER A 245 19.42 -21.32 9.73
N LYS A 246 20.34 -21.84 10.54
CA LYS A 246 20.87 -23.21 10.45
C LYS A 246 21.45 -23.59 9.08
N ASN A 247 22.09 -22.66 8.39
CA ASN A 247 22.67 -22.90 7.06
C ASN A 247 21.67 -23.55 6.10
N SER A 248 20.46 -23.00 6.06
CA SER A 248 19.42 -23.41 5.13
C SER A 248 19.30 -22.40 3.99
N TYR A 249 19.06 -22.88 2.77
CA TYR A 249 19.17 -22.06 1.57
C TYR A 249 18.07 -22.35 0.57
N ILE A 250 17.67 -21.31 -0.17
CA ILE A 250 16.73 -21.40 -1.29
C ILE A 250 17.31 -20.59 -2.45
N VAL A 251 17.40 -21.22 -3.62
CA VAL A 251 17.68 -20.54 -4.88
C VAL A 251 16.39 -19.92 -5.40
N ILE A 252 16.49 -18.68 -5.85
CA ILE A 252 15.39 -17.90 -6.44
C ILE A 252 15.79 -17.56 -7.85
N LEU A 253 14.92 -17.84 -8.81
CA LEU A 253 15.08 -17.42 -10.19
C LEU A 253 13.89 -16.55 -10.57
N VAL A 254 14.15 -15.40 -11.19
CA VAL A 254 13.12 -14.46 -11.66
C VAL A 254 13.39 -14.10 -13.12
N GLU A 255 12.45 -14.43 -14.00
CA GLU A 255 12.52 -14.07 -15.42
C GLU A 255 12.26 -12.56 -15.59
N ARG A 256 13.09 -11.85 -16.35
CA ARG A 256 13.09 -10.38 -16.39
C ARG A 256 11.90 -9.77 -17.14
N HIS A 257 11.33 -10.47 -18.11
CA HIS A 257 10.19 -9.99 -18.90
C HIS A 257 8.86 -10.14 -18.16
N SER A 258 8.43 -11.38 -17.98
CA SER A 258 7.20 -11.84 -17.31
C SER A 258 7.26 -11.75 -15.78
N ARG A 259 8.46 -11.60 -15.18
CA ARG A 259 8.69 -11.70 -13.73
C ARG A 259 8.43 -13.08 -13.14
N TYR A 260 8.27 -14.12 -13.96
CA TYR A 260 7.97 -15.47 -13.48
C TYR A 260 9.03 -15.93 -12.47
N VAL A 261 8.57 -16.48 -11.34
CA VAL A 261 9.41 -16.87 -10.21
C VAL A 261 9.49 -18.39 -10.15
N MET A 262 10.70 -18.91 -10.04
CA MET A 262 10.98 -20.31 -9.67
C MET A 262 11.79 -20.34 -8.37
N LEU A 263 11.54 -21.33 -7.55
CA LEU A 263 12.21 -21.52 -6.26
C LEU A 263 12.77 -22.94 -6.21
N ALA A 264 14.04 -23.10 -5.87
CA ALA A 264 14.66 -24.40 -5.71
C ALA A 264 15.25 -24.57 -4.31
N LYS A 265 14.88 -25.66 -3.65
CA LYS A 265 15.47 -26.07 -2.37
C LYS A 265 16.84 -26.67 -2.63
N ILE A 266 17.83 -26.25 -1.84
CA ILE A 266 19.16 -26.84 -1.85
C ILE A 266 19.59 -27.21 -0.42
N SER A 267 20.51 -28.16 -0.29
CA SER A 267 21.00 -28.66 0.99
C SER A 267 22.06 -27.76 1.63
N ASP A 268 22.90 -27.12 0.80
CA ASP A 268 23.97 -26.22 1.22
C ASP A 268 24.24 -25.17 0.14
N ASN A 269 25.07 -24.16 0.45
CA ASN A 269 25.48 -23.12 -0.50
C ASN A 269 26.75 -23.46 -1.29
N LYS A 270 27.14 -24.75 -1.35
CA LYS A 270 28.32 -25.14 -2.12
C LYS A 270 28.05 -24.97 -3.59
N THR A 271 29.08 -24.57 -4.33
CA THR A 271 29.02 -24.31 -5.77
C THR A 271 28.45 -25.49 -6.56
N ALA A 272 28.86 -26.72 -6.25
CA ALA A 272 28.36 -27.92 -6.92
C ALA A 272 26.84 -28.09 -6.73
N THR A 273 26.34 -27.90 -5.51
CA THR A 273 24.92 -28.01 -5.18
C THR A 273 24.08 -26.94 -5.86
N VAL A 274 24.55 -25.69 -5.85
CA VAL A 274 23.86 -24.56 -6.48
C VAL A 274 23.81 -24.76 -8.00
N ILE A 275 24.94 -25.10 -8.64
CA ILE A 275 24.99 -25.34 -10.08
C ILE A 275 24.08 -26.50 -10.49
N ALA A 276 24.12 -27.63 -9.77
CA ALA A 276 23.25 -28.77 -10.07
C ALA A 276 21.76 -28.40 -9.99
N ALA A 277 21.37 -27.59 -9.00
CA ALA A 277 20.02 -27.07 -8.88
C ALA A 277 19.65 -26.15 -10.05
N LEU A 278 20.55 -25.26 -10.47
CA LEU A 278 20.34 -24.36 -11.62
C LEU A 278 20.18 -25.13 -12.93
N ILE A 279 21.03 -26.12 -13.20
CA ILE A 279 20.92 -26.99 -14.39
C ILE A 279 19.56 -27.68 -14.41
N LYS A 280 19.15 -28.27 -13.28
CA LYS A 280 17.84 -28.93 -13.16
C LYS A 280 16.68 -27.97 -13.44
N GLN A 281 16.77 -26.71 -13.00
CA GLN A 281 15.72 -25.72 -13.29
C GLN A 281 15.73 -25.28 -14.76
N ALA A 282 16.91 -25.12 -15.37
CA ALA A 282 17.04 -24.77 -16.78
C ALA A 282 16.44 -25.84 -17.70
N GLN A 283 16.70 -27.12 -17.41
CA GLN A 283 16.18 -28.26 -18.18
C GLN A 283 14.65 -28.44 -18.12
N GLN A 284 13.95 -27.74 -17.21
CA GLN A 284 12.50 -27.76 -17.13
C GLN A 284 11.83 -26.77 -18.10
N LEU A 285 12.62 -25.96 -18.80
CA LEU A 285 12.14 -24.89 -19.66
C LEU A 285 12.62 -25.11 -21.11
N PRO A 286 11.84 -24.69 -22.12
CA PRO A 286 12.32 -24.61 -23.49
C PRO A 286 13.58 -23.74 -23.58
N ALA A 287 14.51 -24.09 -24.48
CA ALA A 287 15.79 -23.40 -24.62
C ALA A 287 15.61 -21.91 -24.96
N GLU A 288 14.56 -21.58 -25.73
CA GLU A 288 14.18 -20.24 -26.15
C GLU A 288 13.80 -19.34 -24.97
N LEU A 289 13.37 -19.93 -23.85
CA LEU A 289 12.96 -19.24 -22.63
C LEU A 289 14.03 -19.24 -21.54
N TYR A 290 15.24 -19.69 -21.84
CA TYR A 290 16.37 -19.59 -20.92
C TYR A 290 17.66 -19.23 -21.66
N LYS A 291 17.77 -17.96 -22.04
CA LYS A 291 18.89 -17.42 -22.84
C LYS A 291 20.10 -17.04 -21.99
N THR A 292 19.87 -16.41 -20.83
CA THR A 292 20.97 -15.90 -19.99
C THR A 292 20.60 -15.94 -18.52
N LEU A 293 21.59 -16.14 -17.65
CA LEU A 293 21.45 -16.00 -16.20
C LEU A 293 22.27 -14.81 -15.70
N THR A 294 21.69 -13.96 -14.85
CA THR A 294 22.39 -12.89 -14.14
C THR A 294 22.47 -13.23 -12.65
N TRP A 295 23.67 -13.24 -12.06
CA TRP A 295 23.91 -13.50 -10.64
C TRP A 295 24.73 -12.38 -9.98
N ASP A 296 24.80 -12.37 -8.65
CA ASP A 296 25.78 -11.55 -7.93
C ASP A 296 27.15 -12.26 -7.89
N ARG A 297 28.18 -11.58 -7.38
CA ARG A 297 29.54 -12.17 -7.29
C ARG A 297 29.69 -13.11 -6.07
N GLY A 298 28.66 -13.88 -5.76
CA GLY A 298 28.68 -14.86 -4.69
C GLY A 298 29.65 -16.02 -4.95
N VAL A 299 30.32 -16.50 -3.90
CA VAL A 299 31.28 -17.61 -3.98
C VAL A 299 30.62 -18.92 -4.44
N GLU A 300 29.30 -19.04 -4.26
CA GLU A 300 28.52 -20.17 -4.75
C GLU A 300 28.50 -20.27 -6.28
N MET A 301 28.87 -19.22 -7.01
CA MET A 301 28.93 -19.21 -8.48
C MET A 301 30.35 -19.33 -9.05
N THR A 302 31.35 -19.68 -8.23
CA THR A 302 32.76 -19.77 -8.65
C THR A 302 32.96 -20.65 -9.89
N ASN A 303 32.27 -21.80 -9.97
CA ASN A 303 32.41 -22.75 -11.09
C ASN A 303 31.26 -22.63 -12.12
N HIS A 304 30.64 -21.46 -12.29
CA HIS A 304 29.54 -21.22 -13.23
C HIS A 304 29.81 -21.65 -14.69
N ALA A 305 31.08 -21.79 -15.09
CA ALA A 305 31.45 -22.35 -16.39
C ALA A 305 30.85 -23.75 -16.61
N VAL A 306 30.75 -24.58 -15.57
CA VAL A 306 30.11 -25.91 -15.63
C VAL A 306 28.63 -25.79 -15.98
N PHE A 307 27.93 -24.80 -15.42
CA PHE A 307 26.54 -24.51 -15.78
C PHE A 307 26.41 -24.12 -17.25
N THR A 308 27.30 -23.25 -17.73
CA THR A 308 27.29 -22.77 -19.13
C THR A 308 27.52 -23.94 -20.10
N VAL A 309 28.52 -24.79 -19.84
CA VAL A 309 28.81 -25.96 -20.67
C VAL A 309 27.65 -26.96 -20.69
N ALA A 310 26.97 -27.17 -19.56
CA ALA A 310 25.89 -28.14 -19.45
C ALA A 310 24.56 -27.69 -20.07
N THR A 311 24.37 -26.38 -20.28
CA THR A 311 23.07 -25.81 -20.67
C THR A 311 23.11 -24.88 -21.88
N ASP A 312 24.31 -24.49 -22.33
CA ASP A 312 24.56 -23.44 -23.33
C ASP A 312 24.08 -22.03 -22.90
N ILE A 313 23.83 -21.84 -21.60
CA ILE A 313 23.30 -20.58 -21.06
C ILE A 313 24.42 -19.72 -20.52
N GLN A 314 24.55 -18.51 -21.06
CA GLN A 314 25.56 -17.54 -20.63
C GLN A 314 25.23 -16.95 -19.25
N VAL A 315 26.24 -16.93 -18.36
CA VAL A 315 26.14 -16.36 -17.01
C VAL A 315 26.83 -15.00 -16.94
N TYR A 316 26.11 -13.99 -16.44
CA TYR A 316 26.60 -12.63 -16.25
C TYR A 316 26.61 -12.26 -14.77
N PHE A 317 27.63 -11.53 -14.33
CA PHE A 317 27.79 -11.10 -12.95
C PHE A 317 27.56 -9.59 -12.79
N CYS A 318 26.95 -9.21 -11.68
CA CYS A 318 26.72 -7.82 -11.33
C CYS A 318 27.99 -7.14 -10.82
N ASP A 319 28.05 -5.81 -10.97
CA ASP A 319 29.13 -4.98 -10.45
C ASP A 319 29.18 -5.01 -8.92
N PRO A 320 30.38 -4.91 -8.31
CA PRO A 320 30.48 -4.89 -6.86
C PRO A 320 29.67 -3.70 -6.32
N GLN A 321 28.99 -3.91 -5.20
CA GLN A 321 28.17 -2.87 -4.55
C GLN A 321 27.04 -2.28 -5.43
N SER A 322 26.61 -2.99 -6.48
CA SER A 322 25.59 -2.51 -7.43
C SER A 322 24.27 -3.31 -7.39
N PRO A 323 23.59 -3.42 -6.23
CA PRO A 323 22.41 -4.28 -6.08
C PRO A 323 21.20 -3.85 -6.93
N TRP A 324 21.16 -2.59 -7.37
CA TRP A 324 20.09 -2.07 -8.25
C TRP A 324 20.06 -2.74 -9.64
N GLN A 325 21.16 -3.36 -10.07
CA GLN A 325 21.23 -4.12 -11.34
C GLN A 325 20.31 -5.36 -11.35
N ARG A 326 19.83 -5.77 -10.15
CA ARG A 326 18.91 -6.90 -9.91
C ARG A 326 17.63 -6.46 -9.19
N GLY A 327 17.07 -5.34 -9.62
CA GLY A 327 15.87 -4.79 -8.99
C GLY A 327 14.66 -5.75 -8.98
N SER A 328 14.63 -6.78 -9.85
CA SER A 328 13.58 -7.79 -9.86
C SER A 328 13.70 -8.71 -8.65
N ASN A 329 14.92 -9.21 -8.39
CA ASN A 329 15.20 -10.06 -7.24
C ASN A 329 14.98 -9.32 -5.92
N GLU A 330 15.44 -8.06 -5.78
CA GLU A 330 15.19 -7.31 -4.54
C GLU A 330 13.69 -7.20 -4.21
N ASN A 331 12.87 -6.93 -5.24
CA ASN A 331 11.43 -6.83 -5.07
C ASN A 331 10.79 -8.19 -4.78
N THR A 332 11.20 -9.25 -5.49
CA THR A 332 10.71 -10.62 -5.28
C THR A 332 11.09 -11.13 -3.89
N ASN A 333 12.32 -10.90 -3.42
CA ASN A 333 12.77 -11.27 -2.08
C ASN A 333 11.91 -10.59 -1.02
N ARG A 334 11.59 -9.29 -1.19
CA ARG A 334 10.68 -8.57 -0.29
C ARG A 334 9.29 -9.23 -0.22
N LEU A 335 8.81 -9.83 -1.31
CA LEU A 335 7.55 -10.57 -1.33
C LEU A 335 7.68 -11.92 -0.65
N LEU A 336 8.77 -12.65 -0.93
CA LEU A 336 9.08 -13.94 -0.34
C LEU A 336 9.25 -13.86 1.17
N ARG A 337 9.67 -12.70 1.72
CA ARG A 337 9.70 -12.49 3.19
C ARG A 337 8.34 -12.60 3.89
N GLN A 338 7.23 -12.62 3.17
CA GLN A 338 5.91 -12.96 3.75
C GLN A 338 5.80 -14.45 4.10
N TYR A 339 6.53 -15.30 3.36
CA TYR A 339 6.55 -16.75 3.52
C TYR A 339 7.80 -17.23 4.27
N PHE A 340 8.92 -16.53 4.06
CA PHE A 340 10.23 -16.83 4.63
C PHE A 340 10.75 -15.62 5.42
N PRO A 341 10.20 -15.34 6.62
CA PRO A 341 10.66 -14.24 7.45
C PRO A 341 12.18 -14.28 7.68
N LYS A 342 12.82 -13.13 7.90
CA LYS A 342 14.27 -13.12 8.15
C LYS A 342 14.59 -13.91 9.43
N GLY A 343 15.68 -14.68 9.39
CA GLY A 343 16.17 -15.47 10.53
C GLY A 343 15.44 -16.81 10.77
N THR A 344 14.46 -17.17 9.94
CA THR A 344 13.80 -18.48 10.04
C THR A 344 14.61 -19.58 9.37
N ASP A 345 14.42 -20.80 9.84
CA ASP A 345 15.00 -22.01 9.27
C ASP A 345 14.21 -22.35 7.99
N LEU A 346 14.88 -22.39 6.85
CA LEU A 346 14.28 -22.68 5.55
C LEU A 346 14.26 -24.19 5.26
N SER A 347 15.01 -25.00 6.01
CA SER A 347 15.11 -26.45 5.78
C SER A 347 13.77 -27.16 6.00
N VAL A 348 12.91 -26.58 6.84
CA VAL A 348 11.55 -27.04 7.16
C VAL A 348 10.60 -27.02 5.96
N HIS A 349 10.94 -26.26 4.91
CA HIS A 349 10.12 -26.17 3.71
C HIS A 349 10.49 -27.29 2.72
N SER A 350 9.50 -28.03 2.23
CA SER A 350 9.67 -28.98 1.12
C SER A 350 9.70 -28.26 -0.23
N GLN A 351 10.27 -28.90 -1.26
CA GLN A 351 10.23 -28.37 -2.63
C GLN A 351 8.78 -28.11 -3.07
N GLN A 352 7.85 -29.04 -2.81
CA GLN A 352 6.43 -28.87 -3.11
C GLN A 352 5.83 -27.61 -2.45
N ARG A 353 6.25 -27.29 -1.21
CA ARG A 353 5.80 -26.05 -0.55
C ARG A 353 6.36 -24.83 -1.28
N LEU A 354 7.62 -24.85 -1.69
CA LEU A 354 8.24 -23.77 -2.48
C LEU A 354 7.50 -23.58 -3.80
N ASP A 355 7.17 -24.67 -4.51
CA ASP A 355 6.44 -24.62 -5.78
C ASP A 355 5.04 -24.00 -5.58
N SER A 356 4.35 -24.36 -4.49
CA SER A 356 3.05 -23.75 -4.17
C SER A 356 3.15 -22.24 -3.91
N ILE A 357 4.25 -21.79 -3.28
CA ILE A 357 4.51 -20.38 -3.00
C ILE A 357 4.87 -19.64 -4.29
N ALA A 358 5.72 -20.24 -5.13
CA ALA A 358 6.06 -19.72 -6.45
C ALA A 358 4.81 -19.55 -7.32
N ARG A 359 3.95 -20.57 -7.37
CA ARG A 359 2.65 -20.52 -8.05
C ARG A 359 1.76 -19.40 -7.52
N GLN A 360 1.63 -19.27 -6.18
CA GLN A 360 0.87 -18.17 -5.58
C GLN A 360 1.43 -16.79 -5.93
N LEU A 361 2.75 -16.66 -6.10
CA LEU A 361 3.36 -15.43 -6.58
C LEU A 361 3.04 -15.22 -8.07
N ASN A 362 3.21 -16.24 -8.89
CA ASN A 362 3.07 -16.16 -10.33
C ASN A 362 1.63 -15.88 -10.77
N GLU A 363 0.64 -16.34 -10.01
CA GLU A 363 -0.79 -16.05 -10.22
C GLU A 363 -1.21 -14.64 -9.77
N ARG A 364 -0.30 -13.84 -9.18
CA ARG A 364 -0.63 -12.47 -8.75
C ARG A 364 -0.56 -11.49 -9.90
N PRO A 365 -1.53 -10.58 -10.03
CA PRO A 365 -1.50 -9.52 -11.03
C PRO A 365 -0.36 -8.55 -10.73
N ARG A 366 0.33 -8.07 -11.78
CA ARG A 366 1.42 -7.11 -11.68
C ARG A 366 1.08 -5.83 -12.43
N LYS A 367 1.16 -4.69 -11.74
CA LYS A 367 0.93 -3.38 -12.35
C LYS A 367 1.84 -3.13 -13.57
N THR A 368 3.09 -3.58 -13.51
CA THR A 368 4.06 -3.48 -14.61
C THR A 368 3.67 -4.29 -15.84
N LEU A 369 2.78 -5.27 -15.70
CA LEU A 369 2.27 -6.12 -16.78
C LEU A 369 0.80 -5.79 -17.08
N GLY A 370 0.35 -4.56 -16.85
CA GLY A 370 -1.05 -4.19 -17.07
C GLY A 370 -2.05 -4.99 -16.22
N TYR A 371 -1.61 -5.44 -15.04
CA TYR A 371 -2.35 -6.31 -14.11
C TYR A 371 -2.63 -7.73 -14.61
N GLU A 372 -1.88 -8.22 -15.60
CA GLU A 372 -1.76 -9.66 -15.87
C GLU A 372 -0.96 -10.36 -14.79
N SER A 373 -1.23 -11.65 -14.61
CA SER A 373 -0.39 -12.49 -13.77
C SER A 373 0.94 -12.82 -14.46
N GLN A 374 1.97 -13.12 -13.66
CA GLN A 374 3.29 -13.47 -14.19
C GLN A 374 3.21 -14.81 -14.94
N ALA A 375 2.35 -15.73 -14.47
CA ALA A 375 2.05 -16.98 -15.14
C ALA A 375 1.35 -16.76 -16.49
N GLU A 376 0.33 -15.89 -16.57
CA GLU A 376 -0.31 -15.54 -17.84
C GLU A 376 0.70 -15.01 -18.85
N ARG A 377 1.54 -14.05 -18.43
CA ARG A 377 2.54 -13.46 -19.32
C ARG A 377 3.60 -14.47 -19.74
N PHE A 378 4.06 -15.32 -18.83
CA PHE A 378 5.05 -16.35 -19.14
C PHE A 378 4.48 -17.41 -20.10
N ASN A 379 3.25 -17.87 -19.88
CA ASN A 379 2.59 -18.84 -20.75
C ASN A 379 2.38 -18.28 -22.17
N GLN A 380 2.11 -16.97 -22.32
CA GLN A 380 2.07 -16.34 -23.64
C GLN A 380 3.43 -16.39 -24.36
N CYS A 381 4.54 -16.26 -23.62
CA CYS A 381 5.87 -16.42 -24.20
C CYS A 381 6.14 -17.88 -24.61
N VAL A 382 5.75 -18.85 -23.79
CA VAL A 382 5.85 -20.29 -24.11
C VAL A 382 5.06 -20.63 -25.38
N ALA A 383 3.81 -20.16 -25.47
CA ALA A 383 2.97 -20.42 -26.64
C ALA A 383 3.44 -19.70 -27.92
N SER A 384 4.37 -18.75 -27.81
CA SER A 384 4.98 -18.07 -28.97
C SER A 384 6.31 -18.69 -29.43
N THR A 385 6.82 -19.67 -28.68
CA THR A 385 8.04 -20.43 -29.00
C THR A 385 7.77 -21.81 -29.58
N ASP A 386 6.53 -22.30 -29.48
CA ASP A 386 5.98 -23.41 -30.27
C ASP A 386 5.53 -22.90 -31.65
#